data_AF-A0AAQ3LYU3-F1
#
_entry.id   AF-A0AAQ3LYU3-F1
#
_cell.length_a   1.000
_cell.length_b   1.000
_cell.length_c   1.000
_cell.angle_alpha   90.00
_cell.angle_beta   90.00
_cell.angle_gamma   90.00
#
_symmetry.space_group_name_H-M   'P 1'
#
loop_
_entity.id
_entity.type
_entity.pdbx_description
1 polymer ?
#
loop_
_entity_poly.entity_id
_entity_poly.type
_entity_poly.pdbx_seq_one_letter_code
_entity_poly.pdbx_strand_id
1 'polypeptide(L)'
;MKTVMRNSALLLAVSAVSAQTGVNPDITIPATDGSLPAPGSNGCAEGYFPSTDTVIFTVPYTYKEVLSIIGNYTNLTWSGSPDNSVTTNNSAALKSNDWTPGSARFYDIDGAHVIETITTYEKPADGPYIEIHTLAPLTIPAANLSAYSDYDAQNWTSICGGKATYANFTIHFCATNATLGAGLLHSIHLADAVTVGKFLGGNNFTTCEALESNSTTPSGSSTTSGMLPSSTSSMTPITNAAVGQSVGGIFGFVGAFAGFAALAAAL
;
A
#
# COMPACT_ATOMS: atom_id res chain seq x y z
N MET A 1 -19.62 -35.77 28.53
CA MET A 1 -19.57 -35.40 27.10
C MET A 1 -18.37 -34.49 26.90
N LYS A 2 -17.34 -34.96 26.19
CA LYS A 2 -16.09 -34.23 25.93
C LYS A 2 -16.19 -33.54 24.58
N THR A 3 -16.13 -32.22 24.57
CA THR A 3 -16.10 -31.40 23.34
C THR A 3 -14.68 -31.46 22.76
N VAL A 4 -14.56 -32.03 21.56
CA VAL A 4 -13.33 -32.06 20.77
C VAL A 4 -13.28 -30.77 19.96
N MET A 5 -12.37 -29.86 20.30
CA MET A 5 -12.02 -28.72 19.43
C MET A 5 -11.05 -29.21 18.35
N ARG A 6 -11.48 -29.14 17.08
CA ARG A 6 -10.62 -29.36 15.91
C ARG A 6 -9.99 -28.02 15.51
N ASN A 7 -8.72 -27.84 15.85
CA ASN A 7 -7.86 -26.81 15.26
C ASN A 7 -7.60 -27.18 13.80
N SER A 8 -8.14 -26.38 12.86
CA SER A 8 -7.72 -26.42 11.46
C SER A 8 -6.77 -25.25 11.22
N ALA A 9 -5.47 -25.51 11.41
CA ALA A 9 -4.42 -24.58 10.97
C ALA A 9 -4.25 -24.77 9.46
N LEU A 10 -4.67 -23.77 8.68
CA LEU A 10 -4.41 -23.72 7.24
C LEU A 10 -2.96 -23.26 7.06
N LEU A 11 -2.09 -24.21 6.74
CA LEU A 11 -0.68 -24.02 6.46
C LEU A 11 -0.54 -23.45 5.03
N LEU A 12 -0.38 -22.14 4.88
CA LEU A 12 0.07 -21.53 3.63
C LEU A 12 1.60 -21.63 3.57
N ALA A 13 2.09 -22.77 3.09
CA ALA A 13 3.49 -22.98 2.79
C ALA A 13 3.84 -22.26 1.48
N VAL A 14 4.31 -21.01 1.56
CA VAL A 14 5.07 -20.40 0.46
C VAL A 14 6.46 -21.02 0.50
N SER A 15 6.68 -22.03 -0.35
CA SER A 15 7.99 -22.66 -0.51
C SER A 15 8.81 -21.85 -1.50
N ALA A 16 9.45 -20.77 -1.05
CA ALA A 16 10.50 -20.11 -1.82
C ALA A 16 11.83 -20.79 -1.50
N VAL A 17 12.26 -21.70 -2.37
CA VAL A 17 13.66 -22.13 -2.44
C VAL A 17 14.41 -21.04 -3.19
N SER A 18 15.20 -20.22 -2.50
CA SER A 18 16.29 -19.47 -3.12
C SER A 18 17.60 -19.88 -2.47
N ALA A 19 18.38 -20.67 -3.20
CA ALA A 19 19.80 -20.76 -2.96
C ALA A 19 20.42 -19.47 -3.51
N GLN A 20 20.85 -18.57 -2.63
CA GLN A 20 21.77 -17.50 -3.00
C GLN A 20 22.95 -17.53 -2.04
N THR A 21 24.05 -18.08 -2.56
CA THR A 21 25.37 -18.02 -1.95
C THR A 21 25.93 -16.61 -2.09
N GLY A 22 26.23 -15.97 -0.96
CA GLY A 22 27.13 -14.81 -0.88
C GLY A 22 26.46 -13.45 -1.09
N VAL A 23 25.78 -12.94 -0.07
CA VAL A 23 25.50 -11.50 0.01
C VAL A 23 26.79 -10.82 0.50
N ASN A 24 27.34 -9.92 -0.32
CA ASN A 24 28.47 -9.07 0.06
C ASN A 24 28.02 -8.13 1.21
N PRO A 25 28.64 -8.16 2.39
CA PRO A 25 28.17 -7.40 3.55
C PRO A 25 28.38 -5.88 3.46
N ASP A 26 28.99 -5.35 2.40
CA ASP A 26 29.45 -3.95 2.34
C ASP A 26 28.81 -3.08 1.24
N ILE A 27 27.59 -3.38 0.77
CA ILE A 27 26.89 -2.44 -0.13
C ILE A 27 26.09 -1.44 0.71
N THR A 28 26.75 -0.36 1.12
CA THR A 28 26.07 0.85 1.61
C THR A 28 25.92 1.80 0.43
N ILE A 29 24.74 1.84 -0.20
CA ILE A 29 24.38 2.93 -1.11
C ILE A 29 23.56 3.93 -0.29
N PRO A 30 24.13 5.07 0.11
CA PRO A 30 23.36 6.07 0.80
C PRO A 30 22.42 6.78 -0.19
N ALA A 31 21.15 6.94 0.19
CA ALA A 31 20.25 7.90 -0.45
C ALA A 31 20.68 9.33 -0.06
N THR A 32 21.66 9.90 -0.77
CA THR A 32 22.18 11.24 -0.42
C THR A 32 21.55 12.39 -1.20
N ASP A 33 20.87 12.14 -2.31
CA ASP A 33 20.30 13.20 -3.16
C ASP A 33 19.04 12.81 -3.96
N GLY A 34 18.47 11.62 -3.73
CA GLY A 34 17.33 11.12 -4.50
C GLY A 34 17.68 10.56 -5.88
N SER A 35 18.97 10.47 -6.24
CA SER A 35 19.39 9.89 -7.52
C SER A 35 19.33 8.36 -7.52
N LEU A 36 19.03 7.80 -8.69
CA LEU A 36 19.06 6.35 -8.92
C LEU A 36 20.51 5.91 -9.20
N PRO A 37 20.92 4.71 -8.74
CA PRO A 37 22.20 4.12 -9.09
C PRO A 37 22.36 3.95 -10.60
N ALA A 38 23.59 4.03 -11.11
CA ALA A 38 23.87 3.76 -12.52
C ALA A 38 23.49 2.31 -12.86
N PRO A 39 22.71 2.08 -13.94
CA PRO A 39 22.27 0.74 -14.30
C PRO A 39 23.43 -0.10 -14.85
N GLY A 40 23.49 -1.36 -14.44
CA GLY A 40 24.37 -2.40 -14.96
C GLY A 40 23.74 -3.17 -16.13
N SER A 41 24.30 -4.35 -16.43
CA SER A 41 23.92 -5.14 -17.62
C SER A 41 22.51 -5.73 -17.57
N ASN A 42 21.93 -5.90 -16.37
CA ASN A 42 20.56 -6.37 -16.18
C ASN A 42 19.55 -5.23 -16.01
N GLY A 43 19.94 -3.97 -16.26
CA GLY A 43 19.12 -2.79 -16.01
C GLY A 43 19.13 -2.31 -14.56
N CYS A 44 19.71 -3.09 -13.64
CA CYS A 44 19.90 -2.71 -12.25
C CYS A 44 21.38 -2.49 -11.93
N ALA A 45 21.68 -1.74 -10.87
CA ALA A 45 23.04 -1.61 -10.34
C ALA A 45 23.58 -2.98 -9.91
N GLU A 46 24.91 -3.08 -9.84
CA GLU A 46 25.60 -4.29 -9.41
C GLU A 46 25.09 -4.76 -8.03
N GLY A 47 24.78 -6.05 -7.92
CA GLY A 47 24.21 -6.65 -6.70
C GLY A 47 22.69 -6.55 -6.56
N TYR A 48 22.00 -5.87 -7.49
CA TYR A 48 20.54 -5.76 -7.54
C TYR A 48 19.97 -6.56 -8.72
N PHE A 49 18.75 -7.06 -8.54
CA PHE A 49 18.02 -7.84 -9.52
C PHE A 49 16.68 -7.16 -9.83
N PRO A 50 16.30 -7.06 -11.12
CA PRO A 50 15.05 -6.43 -11.52
C PRO A 50 13.86 -7.29 -11.13
N SER A 51 12.74 -6.64 -10.81
CA SER A 51 11.47 -7.28 -10.49
C SER A 51 10.32 -6.29 -10.69
N THR A 52 9.10 -6.79 -10.57
CA THR A 52 7.88 -5.99 -10.60
C THR A 52 6.86 -6.54 -9.61
N ASP A 53 6.04 -5.64 -9.08
CA ASP A 53 4.84 -5.99 -8.33
C ASP A 53 3.66 -5.12 -8.78
N THR A 54 2.46 -5.71 -8.73
CA THR A 54 1.21 -5.01 -9.00
C THR A 54 0.16 -5.43 -7.98
N VAL A 55 -0.44 -4.44 -7.32
CA VAL A 55 -1.59 -4.62 -6.44
C VAL A 55 -2.80 -3.93 -7.03
N ILE A 56 -3.88 -4.70 -7.17
CA ILE A 56 -5.18 -4.21 -7.61
C ILE A 56 -6.17 -4.41 -6.46
N PHE A 57 -6.85 -3.34 -6.05
CA PHE A 57 -7.80 -3.39 -4.94
C PHE A 57 -8.99 -2.47 -5.20
N THR A 58 -10.19 -2.86 -4.75
CA THR A 58 -11.39 -2.02 -4.85
C THR A 58 -11.80 -1.53 -3.48
N VAL A 59 -11.81 -0.21 -3.33
CA VAL A 59 -12.29 0.48 -2.14
C VAL A 59 -13.76 0.85 -2.38
N PRO A 60 -14.73 0.38 -1.56
CA PRO A 60 -16.17 0.61 -1.78
C PRO A 60 -16.62 2.01 -1.33
N TYR A 61 -15.89 3.02 -1.79
CA TYR A 61 -16.13 4.44 -1.53
C TYR A 61 -15.88 5.25 -2.79
N THR A 62 -16.52 6.41 -2.88
CA THR A 62 -16.42 7.28 -4.05
C THR A 62 -14.99 7.79 -4.25
N TYR A 63 -14.64 8.14 -5.48
CA TYR A 63 -13.33 8.70 -5.81
C TYR A 63 -13.01 9.95 -4.97
N LYS A 64 -14.01 10.80 -4.70
CA LYS A 64 -13.83 12.01 -3.88
C LYS A 64 -13.51 11.71 -2.42
N GLU A 65 -14.16 10.69 -1.85
CA GLU A 65 -13.86 10.23 -0.49
C GLU A 65 -12.44 9.66 -0.41
N VAL A 66 -12.07 8.78 -1.35
CA VAL A 66 -10.71 8.23 -1.42
C VAL A 66 -9.66 9.32 -1.60
N LEU A 67 -9.87 10.26 -2.54
CA LEU A 67 -8.95 11.36 -2.82
C LEU A 67 -8.77 12.31 -1.62
N SER A 68 -9.75 12.39 -0.72
CA SER A 68 -9.61 13.18 0.52
C SER A 68 -8.55 12.63 1.47
N ILE A 69 -8.19 11.34 1.33
CA ILE A 69 -7.13 10.68 2.10
C ILE A 69 -5.83 10.71 1.29
N ILE A 70 -5.80 10.02 0.15
CA ILE A 70 -4.56 9.80 -0.61
C ILE A 70 -4.03 11.06 -1.28
N GLY A 71 -4.92 12.03 -1.54
CA GLY A 71 -4.57 13.26 -2.23
C GLY A 71 -3.86 14.26 -1.33
N ASN A 72 -3.64 13.96 -0.04
CA ASN A 72 -2.84 14.76 0.87
C ASN A 72 -1.43 14.17 1.01
N TYR A 73 -0.50 14.67 0.20
CA TYR A 73 0.89 14.21 0.15
C TYR A 73 1.71 14.52 1.40
N THR A 74 1.22 15.43 2.25
CA THR A 74 1.89 15.75 3.52
C THR A 74 1.49 14.78 4.62
N ASN A 75 0.40 14.03 4.42
CA ASN A 75 -0.12 13.06 5.36
C ASN A 75 -0.12 11.66 4.73
N LEU A 76 0.95 10.92 5.00
CA LEU A 76 1.13 9.53 4.57
C LEU A 76 0.78 8.52 5.67
N THR A 77 -0.07 8.88 6.63
CA THR A 77 -0.48 7.97 7.70
C THR A 77 -1.27 6.76 7.20
N TRP A 78 -1.98 6.92 6.07
CA TRP A 78 -2.63 5.82 5.38
C TRP A 78 -1.64 4.80 4.80
N SER A 79 -0.39 5.21 4.59
CA SER A 79 0.75 4.37 4.17
C SER A 79 1.66 4.04 5.36
N GLY A 80 1.23 4.28 6.60
CA GLY A 80 1.97 3.89 7.81
C GLY A 80 3.05 4.88 8.29
N SER A 81 3.24 6.01 7.61
CA SER A 81 4.17 7.04 8.06
C SER A 81 3.62 7.81 9.27
N PRO A 82 4.45 8.23 10.25
CA PRO A 82 3.97 9.02 11.38
C PRO A 82 3.35 10.36 10.98
N ASP A 83 2.39 10.85 11.77
CA ASP A 83 1.79 12.17 11.59
C ASP A 83 2.86 13.27 11.50
N ASN A 84 2.74 14.15 10.50
CA ASN A 84 3.62 15.31 10.30
C ASN A 84 5.11 14.96 10.12
N SER A 85 5.44 13.74 9.68
CA SER A 85 6.83 13.30 9.46
C SER A 85 7.36 13.59 8.05
N VAL A 86 6.47 13.85 7.09
CA VAL A 86 6.87 14.11 5.69
C VAL A 86 7.58 15.46 5.59
N THR A 87 8.77 15.44 4.99
CA THR A 87 9.51 16.64 4.57
C THR A 87 9.70 16.64 3.06
N THR A 88 10.23 17.72 2.48
CA THR A 88 10.39 17.87 1.02
C THR A 88 11.47 18.88 0.63
N ASN A 89 11.93 18.80 -0.62
CA ASN A 89 12.74 19.81 -1.29
C ASN A 89 11.89 20.97 -1.85
N ASN A 90 10.56 20.87 -1.84
CA ASN A 90 9.62 21.89 -2.28
C ASN A 90 8.73 22.39 -1.11
N SER A 91 9.28 23.23 -0.23
CA SER A 91 8.57 23.65 0.99
C SER A 91 7.28 24.44 0.74
N ALA A 92 7.08 24.97 -0.48
CA ALA A 92 5.81 25.59 -0.87
C ALA A 92 4.71 24.52 -1.03
N ALA A 93 5.03 23.38 -1.64
CA ALA A 93 4.12 22.25 -1.81
C ALA A 93 3.65 21.66 -0.46
N LEU A 94 4.47 21.67 0.60
CA LEU A 94 4.00 21.25 1.93
C LEU A 94 2.84 22.12 2.45
N LYS A 95 2.83 23.42 2.12
CA LYS A 95 1.84 24.34 2.65
C LYS A 95 0.54 24.32 1.86
N SER A 96 0.64 24.24 0.53
CA SER A 96 -0.52 24.28 -0.35
C SER A 96 -0.99 22.91 -0.84
N ASN A 97 -0.20 21.86 -0.61
CA ASN A 97 -0.40 20.52 -1.17
C ASN A 97 -0.44 20.52 -2.72
N ASP A 98 0.28 21.47 -3.34
CA ASP A 98 0.46 21.57 -4.79
C ASP A 98 1.79 20.95 -5.20
N TRP A 99 1.74 19.67 -5.52
CA TRP A 99 2.91 18.89 -5.92
C TRP A 99 3.07 18.89 -7.43
N THR A 100 4.31 18.84 -7.90
CA THR A 100 4.66 18.81 -9.32
C THR A 100 5.79 17.83 -9.57
N PRO A 101 5.95 17.33 -10.81
CA PRO A 101 7.15 16.59 -11.21
C PRO A 101 8.43 17.29 -10.77
N GLY A 102 9.37 16.52 -10.24
CA GLY A 102 10.62 16.96 -9.61
C GLY A 102 10.52 17.27 -8.11
N SER A 103 9.32 17.33 -7.53
CA SER A 103 9.16 17.42 -6.08
C SER A 103 9.52 16.07 -5.45
N ALA A 104 10.39 16.10 -4.44
CA ALA A 104 10.78 14.93 -3.68
C ALA A 104 10.19 14.99 -2.27
N ARG A 105 9.67 13.87 -1.76
CA ARG A 105 9.23 13.72 -0.36
C ARG A 105 10.17 12.78 0.37
N PHE A 106 10.37 13.06 1.65
CA PHE A 106 11.24 12.31 2.55
C PHE A 106 10.44 11.96 3.79
N TYR A 107 10.42 10.69 4.17
CA TYR A 107 9.69 10.21 5.32
C TYR A 107 10.25 8.88 5.80
N ASP A 108 9.91 8.51 7.03
CA ASP A 108 10.29 7.23 7.61
C ASP A 108 9.06 6.32 7.70
N ILE A 109 9.27 5.04 7.40
CA ILE A 109 8.29 3.96 7.58
C ILE A 109 9.04 2.71 8.04
N ASP A 110 8.60 2.13 9.17
CA ASP A 110 9.16 0.88 9.70
C ASP A 110 10.70 0.84 9.79
N GLY A 111 11.32 1.99 10.10
CA GLY A 111 12.76 2.14 10.23
C GLY A 111 13.52 2.28 8.90
N ALA A 112 12.83 2.31 7.77
CA ALA A 112 13.38 2.68 6.47
C ALA A 112 13.16 4.18 6.22
N HIS A 113 14.21 4.86 5.76
CA HIS A 113 14.13 6.22 5.26
C HIS A 113 13.81 6.20 3.77
N VAL A 114 12.65 6.72 3.40
CA VAL A 114 12.13 6.72 2.04
C VAL A 114 12.33 8.09 1.41
N ILE A 115 12.84 8.08 0.18
CA ILE A 115 12.94 9.27 -0.67
C ILE A 115 12.29 8.97 -2.00
N GLU A 116 11.18 9.65 -2.28
CA GLU A 116 10.42 9.49 -3.52
C GLU A 116 10.37 10.80 -4.27
N THR A 117 10.64 10.76 -5.57
CA THR A 117 10.56 11.94 -6.44
C THR A 117 9.48 11.75 -7.47
N ILE A 118 8.53 12.68 -7.51
CA ILE A 118 7.42 12.67 -8.45
C ILE A 118 7.95 12.84 -9.87
N THR A 119 7.59 11.94 -10.77
CA THR A 119 7.85 12.06 -12.21
C THR A 119 6.59 12.42 -12.99
N THR A 120 5.42 11.97 -12.51
CA THR A 120 4.11 12.27 -13.10
C THR A 120 3.10 12.56 -12.00
N TYR A 121 2.26 13.58 -12.21
CA TYR A 121 1.21 13.95 -11.27
C TYR A 121 -0.03 14.50 -11.97
N GLU A 122 -1.15 13.80 -11.81
CA GLU A 122 -2.47 14.18 -12.32
C GLU A 122 -3.52 14.00 -11.24
N LYS A 123 -4.21 15.08 -10.87
CA LYS A 123 -5.26 15.08 -9.85
C LYS A 123 -6.55 15.75 -10.34
N PRO A 124 -7.20 15.23 -11.38
CA PRO A 124 -8.50 15.70 -11.82
C PRO A 124 -9.58 15.45 -10.75
N ALA A 125 -10.60 16.33 -10.71
CA ALA A 125 -11.67 16.27 -9.71
C ALA A 125 -12.54 15.00 -9.78
N ASP A 126 -12.61 14.37 -10.96
CA ASP A 126 -13.44 13.20 -11.23
C ASP A 126 -12.62 11.96 -11.67
N GLY A 127 -11.29 12.03 -11.54
CA GLY A 127 -10.37 10.93 -11.82
C GLY A 127 -9.94 10.80 -13.29
N PRO A 128 -8.96 9.93 -13.57
CA PRO A 128 -8.18 9.16 -12.58
C PRO A 128 -7.17 10.05 -11.83
N TYR A 129 -6.90 9.72 -10.58
CA TYR A 129 -5.73 10.25 -9.87
C TYR A 129 -4.52 9.40 -10.25
N ILE A 130 -3.46 10.04 -10.77
CA ILE A 130 -2.24 9.38 -11.21
C ILE A 130 -1.05 10.05 -10.54
N GLU A 131 -0.23 9.24 -9.87
CA GLU A 131 1.01 9.66 -9.24
C GLU A 131 2.06 8.60 -9.55
N ILE A 132 3.19 9.03 -10.10
CA ILE A 132 4.32 8.15 -10.42
C ILE A 132 5.57 8.74 -9.80
N HIS A 133 6.37 7.90 -9.15
CA HIS A 133 7.63 8.26 -8.53
C HIS A 133 8.81 7.46 -9.08
N THR A 134 10.00 8.02 -8.85
CA THR A 134 11.20 7.21 -8.62
C THR A 134 11.42 7.07 -7.12
N LEU A 135 11.89 5.92 -6.69
CA LEU A 135 12.29 5.61 -5.32
C LEU A 135 13.81 5.53 -5.24
N ALA A 136 14.42 6.41 -4.46
CA ALA A 136 15.86 6.37 -4.24
C ALA A 136 16.26 5.07 -3.50
N PRO A 137 17.56 4.68 -3.54
CA PRO A 137 18.05 3.52 -2.79
C PRO A 137 17.70 3.59 -1.31
N LEU A 138 16.83 2.68 -0.86
CA LEU A 138 16.55 2.52 0.55
C LEU A 138 17.05 1.17 1.05
N THR A 139 17.25 1.10 2.36
CA THR A 139 17.50 -0.14 3.07
C THR A 139 16.38 -0.34 4.08
N ILE A 140 15.86 -1.56 4.13
CA ILE A 140 14.84 -2.01 5.07
C ILE A 140 15.55 -2.96 6.04
N PRO A 141 16.08 -2.44 7.17
CA PRO A 141 16.98 -3.23 8.02
C PRO A 141 16.30 -4.48 8.57
N ALA A 142 15.01 -4.39 8.90
CA ALA A 142 14.23 -5.51 9.43
C ALA A 142 14.15 -6.69 8.45
N ALA A 143 14.17 -6.43 7.14
CA ALA A 143 14.09 -7.45 6.09
C ALA A 143 15.46 -7.82 5.49
N ASN A 144 16.54 -7.14 5.90
CA ASN A 144 17.85 -7.22 5.24
C ASN A 144 17.74 -7.08 3.71
N LEU A 145 16.97 -6.09 3.28
CA LEU A 145 16.64 -5.83 1.88
C LEU A 145 17.03 -4.39 1.54
N SER A 146 17.64 -4.21 0.38
CA SER A 146 17.81 -2.88 -0.22
C SER A 146 17.12 -2.88 -1.56
N ALA A 147 16.43 -1.78 -1.87
CA ALA A 147 15.67 -1.62 -3.11
C ALA A 147 15.69 -0.17 -3.58
N TYR A 148 15.46 0.02 -4.88
CA TYR A 148 15.16 1.30 -5.51
C TYR A 148 14.25 1.06 -6.72
N SER A 149 13.60 2.11 -7.20
CA SER A 149 12.65 2.01 -8.31
C SER A 149 12.77 3.22 -9.23
N ASP A 150 12.72 2.99 -10.54
CA ASP A 150 12.56 4.05 -11.54
C ASP A 150 11.09 4.29 -11.92
N TYR A 151 10.18 3.44 -11.43
CA TYR A 151 8.76 3.51 -11.68
C TYR A 151 7.99 2.93 -10.49
N ASP A 152 7.40 3.79 -9.69
CA ASP A 152 6.44 3.43 -8.65
C ASP A 152 5.16 4.24 -8.85
N ALA A 153 4.13 3.61 -9.39
CA ALA A 153 2.91 4.25 -9.83
C ALA A 153 1.73 3.84 -8.96
N GLN A 154 0.92 4.84 -8.61
CA GLN A 154 -0.43 4.63 -8.12
C GLN A 154 -1.46 5.30 -9.03
N ASN A 155 -2.51 4.55 -9.34
CA ASN A 155 -3.64 5.01 -10.13
C ASN A 155 -4.94 4.69 -9.39
N TRP A 156 -5.75 5.71 -9.16
CA TRP A 156 -7.04 5.59 -8.50
C TRP A 156 -8.15 6.08 -9.42
N THR A 157 -9.02 5.16 -9.80
CA THR A 157 -10.05 5.39 -10.83
C THR A 157 -11.44 5.11 -10.27
N SER A 158 -12.37 6.01 -10.54
CA SER A 158 -13.79 5.83 -10.21
C SER A 158 -14.41 4.65 -10.98
N ILE A 159 -15.13 3.76 -10.28
CA ILE A 159 -15.84 2.61 -10.86
C ILE A 159 -17.26 2.47 -10.29
N CYS A 160 -18.04 1.49 -10.76
CA CYS A 160 -19.41 1.24 -10.31
C CYS A 160 -20.30 2.50 -10.34
N GLY A 161 -20.25 3.26 -11.44
CA GLY A 161 -21.00 4.52 -11.56
C GLY A 161 -20.60 5.61 -10.55
N GLY A 162 -19.40 5.54 -9.97
CA GLY A 162 -18.89 6.49 -8.99
C GLY A 162 -18.98 6.05 -7.54
N LYS A 163 -19.52 4.85 -7.27
CA LYS A 163 -19.76 4.34 -5.90
C LYS A 163 -18.59 3.59 -5.29
N ALA A 164 -17.59 3.24 -6.10
CA ALA A 164 -16.37 2.61 -5.65
C ALA A 164 -15.18 3.20 -6.38
N THR A 165 -13.99 2.98 -5.82
CA THR A 165 -12.72 3.40 -6.40
C THR A 165 -11.82 2.20 -6.55
N TYR A 166 -11.31 2.04 -7.76
CA TYR A 166 -10.32 1.06 -8.13
C TYR A 166 -8.92 1.63 -7.87
N ALA A 167 -8.13 0.96 -7.06
CA ALA A 167 -6.73 1.25 -6.80
C ALA A 167 -5.85 0.29 -7.60
N ASN A 168 -4.82 0.83 -8.26
CA ASN A 168 -3.77 0.07 -8.93
C ASN A 168 -2.42 0.65 -8.57
N PHE A 169 -1.65 -0.11 -7.81
CA PHE A 169 -0.26 0.16 -7.49
C PHE A 169 0.60 -0.73 -8.38
N THR A 170 1.56 -0.16 -9.09
CA THR A 170 2.51 -0.89 -9.91
C THR A 170 3.90 -0.34 -9.70
N ILE A 171 4.83 -1.21 -9.36
CA ILE A 171 6.24 -0.84 -9.17
C ILE A 171 7.15 -1.72 -10.04
N HIS A 172 8.12 -1.09 -10.70
CA HIS A 172 9.26 -1.75 -11.34
C HIS A 172 10.50 -1.39 -10.53
N PHE A 173 11.13 -2.39 -9.91
CA PHE A 173 12.17 -2.12 -8.94
C PHE A 173 13.38 -3.03 -9.12
N CYS A 174 14.48 -2.57 -8.57
CA CYS A 174 15.71 -3.32 -8.41
C CYS A 174 15.89 -3.61 -6.93
N ALA A 175 16.13 -4.86 -6.56
CA ALA A 175 16.37 -5.25 -5.17
C ALA A 175 17.52 -6.24 -5.01
N THR A 176 18.18 -6.22 -3.85
CA THR A 176 19.22 -7.22 -3.51
C THR A 176 18.64 -8.64 -3.41
N ASN A 177 17.34 -8.76 -3.14
CA ASN A 177 16.57 -10.00 -3.25
C ASN A 177 15.20 -9.69 -3.89
N ALA A 178 15.09 -9.90 -5.21
CA ALA A 178 13.91 -9.57 -6.00
C ALA A 178 12.61 -10.23 -5.51
N THR A 179 12.68 -11.49 -5.06
CA THR A 179 11.50 -12.24 -4.57
C THR A 179 11.03 -11.72 -3.22
N LEU A 180 11.96 -11.48 -2.29
CA LEU A 180 11.62 -10.89 -0.99
C LEU A 180 11.09 -9.46 -1.17
N GLY A 181 11.73 -8.66 -2.03
CA GLY A 181 11.27 -7.32 -2.36
C GLY A 181 9.87 -7.29 -2.94
N ALA A 182 9.55 -8.19 -3.87
CA ALA A 182 8.21 -8.27 -4.46
C ALA A 182 7.16 -8.60 -3.40
N GLY A 183 7.41 -9.59 -2.53
CA GLY A 183 6.48 -9.94 -1.46
C GLY A 183 6.27 -8.84 -0.44
N LEU A 184 7.34 -8.10 -0.09
CA LEU A 184 7.25 -6.97 0.84
C LEU A 184 6.49 -5.79 0.25
N LEU A 185 6.85 -5.35 -0.97
CA LEU A 185 6.18 -4.25 -1.67
C LEU A 185 4.69 -4.57 -1.92
N HIS A 186 4.38 -5.81 -2.32
CA HIS A 186 2.99 -6.28 -2.43
C HIS A 186 2.21 -6.11 -1.13
N SER A 187 2.84 -6.49 0.00
CA SER A 187 2.21 -6.39 1.31
C SER A 187 1.97 -4.94 1.71
N ILE A 188 2.92 -4.04 1.42
CA ILE A 188 2.80 -2.60 1.70
C ILE A 188 1.68 -1.99 0.84
N HIS A 189 1.73 -2.14 -0.49
CA HIS A 189 0.71 -1.58 -1.38
C HIS A 189 -0.70 -2.10 -1.09
N LEU A 190 -0.84 -3.38 -0.73
CA LEU A 190 -2.12 -3.93 -0.31
C LEU A 190 -2.57 -3.36 1.04
N ALA A 191 -1.66 -3.22 2.00
CA ALA A 191 -1.97 -2.63 3.30
C ALA A 191 -2.43 -1.18 3.16
N ASP A 192 -1.81 -0.42 2.27
CA ASP A 192 -2.16 0.97 1.96
C ASP A 192 -3.59 1.07 1.42
N ALA A 193 -3.92 0.29 0.39
CA ALA A 193 -5.26 0.26 -0.20
C ALA A 193 -6.35 -0.11 0.83
N VAL A 194 -6.05 -1.11 1.67
CA VAL A 194 -6.93 -1.56 2.75
C VAL A 194 -7.09 -0.48 3.83
N THR A 195 -6.00 0.22 4.18
CA THR A 195 -6.01 1.26 5.21
C THR A 195 -6.84 2.46 4.80
N VAL A 196 -6.77 2.87 3.52
CA VAL A 196 -7.68 3.88 2.96
C VAL A 196 -9.13 3.46 3.14
N GLY A 197 -9.47 2.21 2.81
CA GLY A 197 -10.82 1.68 3.04
C GLY A 197 -11.24 1.71 4.52
N LYS A 198 -10.33 1.40 5.44
CA LYS A 198 -10.57 1.47 6.90
C LYS A 198 -10.81 2.89 7.39
N PHE A 199 -10.04 3.87 6.90
CA PHE A 199 -10.23 5.28 7.24
C PHE A 199 -11.61 5.80 6.83
N LEU A 200 -12.19 5.25 5.77
CA LEU A 200 -13.53 5.60 5.29
C LEU A 200 -14.66 4.79 5.97
N GLY A 201 -14.33 3.86 6.88
CA GLY A 201 -15.30 3.08 7.65
C GLY A 201 -15.21 1.57 7.48
N GLY A 202 -14.31 1.07 6.63
CA GLY A 202 -13.95 -0.36 6.56
C GLY A 202 -15.00 -1.25 5.90
N ASN A 203 -15.85 -0.71 5.03
CA ASN A 203 -16.79 -1.52 4.26
C ASN A 203 -16.04 -2.51 3.34
N ASN A 204 -16.59 -3.70 3.17
CA ASN A 204 -16.09 -4.68 2.21
C ASN A 204 -16.74 -4.48 0.85
N PHE A 205 -15.92 -4.43 -0.21
CA PHE A 205 -16.43 -4.51 -1.57
C PHE A 205 -16.95 -5.92 -1.86
N THR A 206 -18.11 -6.03 -2.50
CA THR A 206 -18.68 -7.31 -2.95
C THR A 206 -18.90 -7.28 -4.45
N THR A 207 -19.85 -6.46 -4.93
CA THR A 207 -20.06 -6.18 -6.35
C THR A 207 -20.57 -4.74 -6.54
N CYS A 208 -20.55 -4.25 -7.78
CA CYS A 208 -21.15 -2.94 -8.09
C CYS A 208 -22.66 -2.94 -7.84
N GLU A 209 -23.36 -4.03 -8.15
CA GLU A 209 -24.81 -4.16 -7.97
C GLU A 209 -25.21 -4.11 -6.49
N ALA A 210 -24.39 -4.69 -5.61
CA ALA A 210 -24.62 -4.61 -4.17
C ALA A 210 -24.54 -3.16 -3.67
N LEU A 211 -23.62 -2.36 -4.22
CA LEU A 211 -23.52 -0.93 -3.91
C LEU A 211 -24.71 -0.11 -4.45
N GLU A 212 -25.32 -0.55 -5.55
CA GLU A 212 -26.58 0.03 -6.06
C GLU A 212 -27.74 -0.21 -5.09
N SER A 213 -27.84 -1.42 -4.52
CA SER A 213 -28.94 -1.82 -3.65
C SER A 213 -28.97 -1.13 -2.28
N ASN A 214 -27.82 -0.69 -1.76
CA ASN A 214 -27.73 0.05 -0.50
C ASN A 214 -28.12 1.53 -0.62
N SER A 215 -28.38 2.03 -1.83
CA SER A 215 -28.82 3.40 -2.11
C SER A 215 -30.33 3.62 -1.95
N THR A 216 -31.08 2.66 -1.38
CA THR A 216 -32.50 2.90 -1.06
C THR A 216 -32.60 3.97 0.02
N THR A 217 -32.82 5.20 -0.42
CA THR A 217 -33.51 6.24 0.33
C THR A 217 -34.70 5.60 1.02
N PRO A 218 -34.93 5.79 2.34
CA PRO A 218 -36.13 5.30 2.99
C PRO A 218 -37.33 6.09 2.46
N SER A 219 -37.83 5.70 1.30
CA SER A 219 -39.13 6.12 0.82
C SER A 219 -40.14 5.20 1.48
N GLY A 220 -40.91 5.77 2.40
CA GLY A 220 -42.03 5.08 3.00
C GLY A 220 -43.02 4.62 1.92
N SER A 221 -43.69 3.53 2.25
CA SER A 221 -44.92 3.00 1.66
C SER A 221 -44.79 1.75 0.77
N SER A 222 -45.59 0.79 1.18
CA SER A 222 -45.80 -0.59 0.75
C SER A 222 -46.21 -0.79 -0.72
N THR A 223 -45.77 -1.88 -1.37
CA THR A 223 -46.63 -3.00 -1.84
C THR A 223 -45.86 -4.09 -2.64
N THR A 224 -45.99 -5.33 -2.15
CA THR A 224 -46.05 -6.67 -2.80
C THR A 224 -45.49 -6.98 -4.21
N SER A 225 -44.66 -8.04 -4.21
CA SER A 225 -44.60 -9.22 -5.09
C SER A 225 -44.06 -9.14 -6.53
N GLY A 226 -42.94 -9.86 -6.74
CA GLY A 226 -42.48 -10.33 -8.06
C GLY A 226 -41.13 -11.06 -7.98
N MET A 227 -41.14 -12.35 -7.65
CA MET A 227 -39.95 -13.23 -7.71
C MET A 227 -39.61 -13.59 -9.17
N LEU A 228 -38.38 -13.30 -9.60
CA LEU A 228 -37.72 -13.91 -10.75
C LEU A 228 -36.29 -14.30 -10.34
N PRO A 229 -35.85 -15.55 -10.53
CA PRO A 229 -34.48 -15.95 -10.22
C PRO A 229 -33.56 -15.53 -11.37
N SER A 230 -32.72 -14.52 -11.12
CA SER A 230 -31.56 -14.24 -11.98
C SER A 230 -30.39 -15.11 -11.51
N SER A 231 -29.79 -15.82 -12.44
CA SER A 231 -28.63 -16.69 -12.24
C SER A 231 -27.41 -15.88 -11.85
N THR A 232 -27.19 -15.74 -10.55
CA THR A 232 -25.97 -15.18 -9.97
C THR A 232 -24.82 -16.14 -10.24
N SER A 233 -23.85 -15.72 -11.05
CA SER A 233 -22.53 -16.34 -11.02
C SER A 233 -21.92 -16.00 -9.68
N SER A 234 -21.76 -17.00 -8.81
CA SER A 234 -21.10 -16.82 -7.52
C SER A 234 -19.63 -16.51 -7.77
N MET A 235 -19.25 -15.24 -7.72
CA MET A 235 -17.92 -14.95 -7.19
C MET A 235 -17.97 -15.35 -5.72
N THR A 236 -17.15 -16.33 -5.35
CA THR A 236 -16.95 -16.71 -3.96
C THR A 236 -16.65 -15.43 -3.19
N PRO A 237 -17.53 -14.98 -2.28
CA PRO A 237 -17.15 -13.92 -1.37
C PRO A 237 -15.85 -14.36 -0.72
N ILE A 238 -14.84 -13.50 -0.73
CA ILE A 238 -13.71 -13.64 0.19
C ILE A 238 -14.33 -13.41 1.57
N THR A 239 -14.96 -14.46 2.10
CA THR A 239 -15.42 -14.52 3.47
C THR A 239 -14.16 -14.40 4.29
N ASN A 240 -13.92 -13.21 4.85
CA ASN A 240 -12.95 -12.90 5.89
C ASN A 240 -12.12 -14.13 6.29
N ALA A 241 -11.16 -14.52 5.44
CA ALA A 241 -9.99 -15.18 5.97
C ALA A 241 -9.43 -14.12 6.90
N ALA A 242 -9.17 -14.50 8.14
CA ALA A 242 -8.57 -13.64 9.13
C ALA A 242 -7.23 -13.11 8.59
N VAL A 243 -7.27 -12.02 7.82
CA VAL A 243 -6.13 -11.14 7.51
C VAL A 243 -5.94 -10.17 8.69
N GLY A 244 -6.69 -10.36 9.78
CA GLY A 244 -6.28 -9.98 11.12
C GLY A 244 -5.66 -11.18 11.82
N GLN A 245 -4.37 -11.09 12.16
CA GLN A 245 -3.59 -12.01 13.03
C GLN A 245 -2.80 -13.18 12.40
N SER A 246 -2.29 -13.07 11.18
CA SER A 246 -1.23 -14.02 10.72
C SER A 246 -0.11 -13.40 9.88
N VAL A 247 0.30 -12.16 10.19
CA VAL A 247 1.69 -11.68 9.96
C VAL A 247 2.40 -11.35 11.28
N GLY A 248 1.75 -11.58 12.43
CA GLY A 248 2.35 -11.48 13.77
C GLY A 248 3.36 -12.58 14.11
N GLY A 249 3.82 -13.37 13.13
CA GLY A 249 4.78 -14.46 13.32
C GLY A 249 6.17 -14.21 12.75
N ILE A 250 6.36 -13.24 11.83
CA ILE A 250 7.68 -12.93 11.26
C ILE A 250 7.96 -11.41 11.19
N PHE A 251 6.93 -10.54 11.21
CA PHE A 251 7.11 -9.10 11.44
C PHE A 251 6.01 -8.56 12.36
N GLY A 252 6.05 -8.96 13.64
CA GLY A 252 5.24 -8.34 14.68
C GLY A 252 5.81 -6.99 15.09
N PHE A 253 5.59 -5.93 14.29
CA PHE A 253 5.94 -4.56 14.67
C PHE A 253 4.97 -3.50 14.14
N VAL A 254 3.66 -3.75 14.16
CA VAL A 254 2.69 -2.63 14.10
C VAL A 254 1.57 -2.90 15.09
N GLY A 255 1.57 -2.14 16.20
CA GLY A 255 0.43 -2.04 17.11
C GLY A 255 0.72 -2.21 18.60
N ALA A 256 1.60 -1.40 19.19
CA ALA A 256 1.44 -0.79 20.52
C ALA A 256 2.73 -0.10 21.00
N PHE A 257 2.96 1.15 20.61
CA PHE A 257 3.76 2.07 21.43
C PHE A 257 3.04 3.40 21.56
N ALA A 258 2.00 3.39 22.39
CA ALA A 258 1.57 4.59 23.09
C ALA A 258 2.55 4.82 24.25
N GLY A 259 3.31 5.92 24.19
CA GLY A 259 3.88 6.63 25.33
C GLY A 259 5.05 5.96 26.07
N PHE A 260 6.27 6.46 25.82
CA PHE A 260 7.28 6.60 26.86
C PHE A 260 8.01 7.93 26.70
N ALA A 261 7.64 8.89 27.56
CA ALA A 261 8.49 10.02 27.88
C ALA A 261 9.66 9.48 28.73
N ALA A 262 10.89 9.60 28.23
CA ALA A 262 12.08 9.35 29.01
C ALA A 262 12.69 10.69 29.46
N LEU A 263 12.42 10.95 30.73
CA LEU A 263 13.05 11.92 31.62
C LEU A 263 14.59 11.83 31.53
N ALA A 264 15.26 12.94 31.18
CA ALA A 264 16.70 13.07 31.33
C ALA A 264 17.04 13.29 32.81
N ALA A 265 17.83 12.39 33.40
CA ALA A 265 18.50 12.59 34.67
C ALA A 265 19.96 12.13 34.55
N ALA A 266 20.86 13.12 34.71
CA ALA A 266 22.19 13.09 35.31
C ALA A 266 23.09 11.85 35.09
N LEU A 267 24.20 12.07 34.39
CA LEU A 267 25.57 12.04 34.94
C LEU A 267 26.52 12.77 33.98
#